data_AF-A0A4W3H642-F1
#
_entry.id   AF-A0A4W3H642-F1
#
_cell.length_a   1.000
_cell.length_b   1.000
_cell.length_c   1.000
_cell.angle_alpha   90.00
_cell.angle_beta   90.00
_cell.angle_gamma   90.00
#
_symmetry.space_group_name_H-M   'P 1'
#
loop_
_entity.id
_entity.type
_entity.pdbx_description
1 polymer ?
#
loop_
_entity_poly.entity_id
_entity_poly.type
_entity_poly.pdbx_seq_one_letter_code
_entity_poly.pdbx_strand_id
1 'polypeptide(L)'
;MSGCDFLTGIGCHVVVPASAAECKKSAIRGYGAVVVECEPSDQSRAEVACRTVRETAGVLIHPNQDPLVIAGQGTIGLEILQQVHPNPTATPQPHSNTPTPQQHPNPTATPQPHSNAPTPQQRP
;
A
#
# COMPACT_ATOMS: atom_id res chain seq x y z
N MET A 1 -7.50 -16.21 27.41
CA MET A 1 -6.12 -15.89 27.00
C MET A 1 -6.22 -14.76 26.00
N SER A 2 -5.83 -13.55 26.42
CA SER A 2 -6.01 -12.30 25.65
C SER A 2 -4.79 -12.10 24.75
N GLY A 3 -4.99 -12.16 23.44
CA GLY A 3 -3.93 -12.43 22.45
C GLY A 3 -3.04 -11.24 22.13
N CYS A 4 -1.75 -11.40 22.42
CA CYS A 4 -0.59 -10.73 21.84
C CYS A 4 -0.02 -11.40 20.57
N ASP A 5 -0.11 -10.83 19.36
CA ASP A 5 0.49 -11.30 18.08
C ASP A 5 0.48 -12.83 17.78
N PHE A 6 -0.15 -13.25 16.67
CA PHE A 6 -0.25 -14.66 16.25
C PHE A 6 1.11 -15.35 16.05
N LEU A 7 2.17 -14.58 15.73
CA LEU A 7 3.48 -15.15 15.43
C LEU A 7 4.36 -15.39 16.66
N THR A 8 4.21 -14.59 17.72
CA THR A 8 5.10 -14.64 18.89
C THR A 8 4.40 -14.92 20.22
N GLY A 9 3.07 -14.74 20.31
CA GLY A 9 2.30 -14.97 21.52
C GLY A 9 2.52 -13.95 22.64
N ILE A 10 3.18 -12.81 22.35
CA ILE A 10 3.59 -11.80 23.33
C ILE A 10 2.57 -10.66 23.37
N GLY A 11 2.04 -10.35 24.57
CA GLY A 11 1.17 -9.20 24.87
C GLY A 11 1.68 -7.85 24.32
N CYS A 12 0.83 -7.05 23.66
CA CYS A 12 1.22 -5.79 23.02
C CYS A 12 0.19 -4.70 23.32
N HIS A 13 0.68 -3.55 23.76
CA HIS A 13 -0.09 -2.34 24.01
C HIS A 13 0.45 -1.23 23.11
N VAL A 14 -0.42 -0.55 22.38
CA VAL A 14 -0.03 0.53 21.46
C VAL A 14 -0.66 1.84 21.95
N VAL A 15 0.20 2.78 22.34
CA VAL A 15 -0.23 4.12 22.74
C VAL A 15 -0.42 4.98 21.51
N VAL A 16 -1.62 5.52 21.32
CA VAL A 16 -1.97 6.36 20.16
C VAL A 16 -2.74 7.61 20.58
N PRO A 17 -2.59 8.74 19.86
CA PRO A 17 -3.43 9.91 20.11
C PRO A 17 -4.92 9.58 19.95
N ALA A 18 -5.78 10.14 20.79
CA ALA A 18 -7.24 10.01 20.68
C ALA A 18 -7.76 10.52 19.33
N SER A 19 -7.08 11.51 18.73
CA SER A 19 -7.36 12.05 17.39
C SER A 19 -6.89 11.18 16.23
N ALA A 20 -6.21 10.06 16.47
CA ALA A 20 -5.73 9.17 15.42
C ALA A 20 -6.91 8.61 14.60
N ALA A 21 -6.71 8.50 13.27
CA ALA A 21 -7.72 7.97 12.36
C ALA A 21 -8.19 6.57 12.80
N GLU A 22 -9.50 6.34 12.79
CA GLU A 22 -10.09 5.09 13.30
C GLU A 22 -9.63 3.86 12.52
N CYS A 23 -9.30 4.02 11.22
CA CYS A 23 -8.72 2.94 10.43
C CYS A 23 -7.40 2.41 11.05
N LYS A 24 -6.57 3.29 11.62
CA LYS A 24 -5.33 2.89 12.30
C LYS A 24 -5.61 2.17 13.61
N LYS A 25 -6.52 2.70 14.43
CA LYS A 25 -6.93 2.07 15.70
C LYS A 25 -7.57 0.70 15.46
N SER A 26 -8.41 0.59 14.44
CA SER A 26 -9.07 -0.65 14.04
C SER A 26 -8.06 -1.69 13.56
N ALA A 27 -7.07 -1.30 12.75
CA ALA A 27 -6.00 -2.19 12.35
C ALA A 27 -5.19 -2.72 13.55
N ILE A 28 -4.83 -1.84 14.49
CA ILE A 28 -4.11 -2.22 15.72
C ILE A 28 -4.90 -3.28 16.51
N ARG A 29 -6.19 -3.06 16.74
CA ARG A 29 -7.07 -4.03 17.40
C ARG A 29 -7.21 -5.32 16.60
N GLY A 30 -7.26 -5.23 15.27
CA GLY A 30 -7.32 -6.37 14.36
C GLY A 30 -6.08 -7.27 14.43
N TYR A 31 -4.91 -6.70 14.76
CA TYR A 31 -3.68 -7.46 15.05
C TYR A 31 -3.62 -8.04 16.47
N GLY A 32 -4.66 -7.84 17.28
CA GLY A 32 -4.75 -8.32 18.67
C GLY A 32 -4.19 -7.36 19.72
N ALA A 33 -3.61 -6.22 19.31
CA ALA A 33 -3.01 -5.29 20.27
C ALA A 33 -4.04 -4.46 21.03
N VAL A 34 -3.72 -4.13 22.27
CA VAL A 34 -4.53 -3.26 23.12
C VAL A 34 -4.23 -1.80 22.77
N VAL A 35 -5.23 -1.07 22.29
CA VAL A 35 -5.11 0.37 22.03
C VAL A 35 -5.24 1.14 23.35
N VAL A 36 -4.23 1.95 23.66
CA VAL A 36 -4.23 2.87 24.80
C VAL A 36 -4.21 4.30 24.26
N GLU A 37 -5.24 5.08 24.55
CA GLU A 37 -5.35 6.44 24.00
C GLU A 37 -4.63 7.48 24.88
N CYS A 38 -4.07 8.50 24.23
CA CYS A 38 -3.44 9.66 24.88
C CYS A 38 -3.85 10.98 24.21
N GLU A 39 -3.50 12.11 24.81
CA GLU A 39 -3.65 13.41 24.14
C GLU A 39 -2.66 13.53 22.97
N PRO A 40 -2.95 14.38 21.95
CA PRO A 40 -2.10 14.54 20.77
C PRO A 40 -0.87 15.42 21.08
N SER A 41 -0.05 15.00 22.05
CA SER A 41 1.22 15.62 22.40
C SER A 41 2.28 14.56 22.68
N ASP A 42 3.54 14.89 22.42
CA ASP A 42 4.66 13.98 22.67
C ASP A 42 4.83 13.70 24.17
N GLN A 43 4.62 14.70 25.00
CA GLN A 43 4.64 14.56 26.46
C GLN A 43 3.56 13.58 26.94
N SER A 44 2.30 13.76 26.52
CA SER A 44 1.22 12.87 26.93
C SER A 44 1.47 11.44 26.47
N ARG A 45 1.96 11.26 25.25
CA ARG A 45 2.31 9.94 24.71
C ARG A 45 3.41 9.27 25.54
N ALA A 46 4.45 10.01 25.92
CA ALA A 46 5.53 9.49 26.76
C ALA A 46 5.06 9.12 28.17
N GLU A 47 4.23 9.97 28.79
CA GLU A 47 3.67 9.73 30.12
C GLU A 47 2.76 8.50 30.14
N VAL A 48 1.84 8.40 29.17
CA VAL A 48 0.93 7.26 29.04
C VAL A 48 1.71 5.98 28.75
N ALA A 49 2.71 6.02 27.86
CA ALA A 49 3.56 4.87 27.57
C ALA A 49 4.33 4.40 28.81
N CYS A 50 4.91 5.33 29.58
CA CYS A 50 5.61 5.01 30.82
C CYS A 50 4.67 4.38 31.86
N ARG A 51 3.44 4.89 31.99
CA ARG A 51 2.41 4.30 32.85
C ARG A 51 2.05 2.88 32.39
N THR A 52 1.78 2.68 31.11
CA THR A 52 1.44 1.36 30.55
C THR A 52 2.55 0.34 30.77
N VAL A 53 3.82 0.73 30.65
CA VAL A 53 4.96 -0.15 30.96
C VAL A 53 4.94 -0.60 32.42
N ARG A 54 4.68 0.32 33.36
CA ARG A 54 4.62 -0.02 34.80
C ARG A 54 3.46 -0.96 35.12
N GLU A 55 2.31 -0.76 34.48
CA GLU A 55 1.10 -1.56 34.70
C GLU A 55 1.20 -2.97 34.10
N THR A 56 1.87 -3.10 32.95
CA THR A 56 1.96 -4.36 32.19
C THR A 56 3.26 -5.13 32.44
N ALA A 57 4.24 -4.52 33.13
CA ALA A 57 5.61 -4.99 33.20
C ALA A 57 6.25 -5.24 31.81
N GLY A 58 5.82 -4.49 30.80
CA GLY A 58 6.31 -4.58 29.43
C GLY A 58 7.63 -3.84 29.18
N VAL A 59 8.10 -3.90 27.94
CA VAL A 59 9.26 -3.11 27.46
C VAL A 59 8.75 -2.06 26.49
N LEU A 60 9.20 -0.82 26.66
CA LEU A 60 8.86 0.27 25.73
C LEU A 60 9.69 0.13 24.45
N ILE A 61 9.01 0.01 23.31
CA ILE A 61 9.63 0.11 21.99
C ILE A 61 9.28 1.48 21.39
N HIS A 62 10.28 2.34 21.18
CA HIS A 62 10.04 3.64 20.56
C HIS A 62 9.83 3.48 19.05
N PRO A 63 8.82 4.14 18.43
CA PRO A 63 8.48 3.93 17.03
C PRO A 63 9.57 4.36 16.03
N ASN A 64 10.55 5.15 16.43
CA ASN A 64 11.60 5.66 15.54
C ASN A 64 12.95 6.00 16.22
N GLN A 65 13.08 5.85 17.54
CA GLN A 65 14.32 6.13 18.28
C GLN A 65 14.91 4.87 18.93
N ASP A 66 14.28 3.73 18.71
CA ASP A 66 14.83 2.45 19.12
C ASP A 66 15.86 1.98 18.07
N PRO A 67 17.10 1.65 18.46
CA PRO A 67 18.13 1.20 17.51
C PRO A 67 17.72 0.01 16.65
N LEU A 68 16.93 -0.93 17.19
CA LEU A 68 16.45 -2.10 16.45
C LEU A 68 15.37 -1.72 15.42
N VAL A 69 14.51 -0.76 15.77
CA VAL A 69 13.53 -0.23 14.82
C VAL A 69 14.23 0.51 13.68
N ILE A 70 15.24 1.33 13.98
CA ILE A 70 16.05 2.03 12.97
C ILE A 70 16.76 1.03 12.06
N ALA A 71 17.39 0.01 12.63
CA ALA A 71 18.07 -1.04 11.87
C ALA A 71 17.11 -1.81 10.95
N GLY A 72 15.92 -2.17 11.45
CA GLY A 72 14.88 -2.83 10.66
C GLY A 72 14.37 -1.97 9.52
N GLN A 73 14.05 -0.70 9.77
CA GLN A 73 13.59 0.21 8.71
C GLN A 73 14.68 0.48 7.66
N GLY A 74 15.96 0.43 8.05
CA GLY A 74 17.09 0.61 7.14
C GLY A 74 17.24 -0.47 6.07
N THR A 75 16.60 -1.63 6.21
CA THR A 75 16.72 -2.72 5.22
C THR A 75 16.18 -2.33 3.85
N ILE A 76 15.24 -1.38 3.78
CA ILE A 76 14.75 -0.85 2.49
C ILE A 76 15.88 -0.27 1.64
N GLY A 77 16.90 0.32 2.26
CA GLY A 77 18.07 0.83 1.54
C GLY A 77 18.90 -0.30 0.92
N LEU A 78 19.03 -1.43 1.62
CA LEU A 78 19.71 -2.62 1.11
C LEU A 78 18.95 -3.24 -0.06
N GLU A 79 17.62 -3.32 0.05
CA GLU A 79 16.76 -3.83 -1.02
C GLU A 79 16.86 -2.95 -2.28
N ILE A 80 16.82 -1.62 -2.12
CA ILE A 80 17.02 -0.68 -3.23
C ILE A 80 18.38 -0.91 -3.87
N LEU A 81 19.47 -0.94 -3.09
CA LEU A 81 20.82 -1.16 -3.64
C LEU A 81 20.90 -2.48 -4.43
N GLN A 82 20.31 -3.56 -3.91
CA GLN A 82 20.28 -4.84 -4.61
C GLN A 82 19.49 -4.79 -5.93
N GLN A 83 18.43 -4.00 -6.01
CA GLN A 83 17.61 -3.87 -7.23
C GLN A 83 18.23 -2.93 -8.27
N VAL A 84 18.90 -1.85 -7.84
CA VAL A 84 19.51 -0.86 -8.76
C VAL A 84 20.90 -1.25 -9.24
N HIS A 85 21.54 -2.23 -8.61
CA HIS A 85 22.75 -2.87 -9.11
C HIS A 85 22.37 -4.13 -9.89
N PRO A 86 22.04 -4.03 -11.20
CA PRO A 86 21.81 -5.22 -12.00
C PRO A 86 23.09 -6.06 -11.98
N ASN A 87 22.90 -7.37 -11.81
CA ASN A 87 23.97 -8.34 -11.97
C ASN A 87 24.74 -8.03 -13.29
N PRO A 88 26.07 -7.80 -13.27
CA PRO A 88 26.83 -7.48 -14.48
C PRO A 88 26.77 -8.57 -15.56
N THR A 89 26.28 -9.78 -15.24
CA THR A 89 26.04 -10.86 -16.21
C THR A 89 24.58 -10.96 -16.69
N ALA A 90 23.68 -10.09 -16.26
CA ALA A 90 22.34 -10.01 -16.83
C ALA A 90 22.44 -9.36 -18.21
N THR A 91 22.57 -10.17 -19.26
CA THR A 91 22.40 -9.72 -20.64
C THR A 91 21.06 -8.98 -20.75
N PRO A 92 21.00 -7.77 -21.33
CA PRO A 92 19.74 -7.08 -21.57
C PRO A 92 18.80 -8.01 -22.33
N GLN A 93 17.71 -8.44 -21.69
CA GLN A 93 16.68 -9.18 -22.38
C GLN A 93 15.96 -8.18 -23.31
N PRO A 94 15.89 -8.44 -24.62
CA PRO A 94 15.16 -7.56 -25.52
C PRO A 94 13.67 -7.71 -25.23
N HIS A 95 13.13 -6.86 -24.36
CA HIS A 95 11.69 -6.56 -24.35
C HIS A 95 11.26 -6.15 -25.78
N SER A 96 10.51 -7.03 -26.43
CA SER A 96 10.00 -6.85 -27.77
C SER A 96 8.80 -5.91 -27.75
N ASN A 97 9.05 -4.61 -27.83
CA ASN A 97 7.99 -3.59 -27.99
C ASN A 97 7.58 -3.44 -29.46
N THR A 98 7.54 -4.54 -30.23
CA THR A 98 7.13 -4.46 -31.64
C THR A 98 5.61 -4.30 -31.67
N PRO A 99 5.06 -3.20 -32.21
CA PRO A 99 3.62 -3.11 -32.42
C PRO A 99 3.25 -4.15 -33.47
N THR A 100 2.37 -5.09 -33.14
CA THR A 100 1.79 -6.03 -34.10
C THR A 100 1.13 -5.21 -35.22
N PRO A 101 1.50 -5.36 -36.50
CA PRO A 101 0.83 -4.63 -37.57
C PRO A 101 -0.63 -5.11 -37.67
N GLN A 102 -1.59 -4.24 -37.35
CA GLN A 102 -2.98 -4.50 -37.70
C GLN A 102 -3.09 -4.49 -39.23
N GLN A 103 -3.40 -5.65 -39.81
CA GLN A 103 -3.67 -5.77 -41.25
C GLN A 103 -4.98 -5.03 -41.57
N HIS A 104 -4.85 -3.89 -42.24
CA HIS A 104 -5.94 -3.15 -42.84
C HIS A 104 -6.05 -3.57 -44.32
N PRO A 105 -7.11 -4.27 -44.78
CA PRO A 105 -7.27 -4.53 -46.21
C PRO A 105 -7.88 -3.31 -46.91
N ASN A 106 -7.25 -2.82 -47.99
CA ASN A 106 -7.81 -1.82 -48.90
C ASN A 106 -7.11 -1.92 -50.29
N PRO A 107 -7.59 -1.31 -51.39
CA PRO A 107 -8.94 -1.07 -51.97
C PRO A 107 -9.08 -1.68 -53.39
N THR A 108 -10.27 -1.61 -54.03
CA THR A 108 -10.54 -1.09 -55.41
C THR A 108 -11.65 -1.85 -56.17
N ALA A 109 -12.76 -1.16 -56.50
CA ALA A 109 -13.40 -1.15 -57.84
C ALA A 109 -14.64 -0.21 -57.90
N THR A 110 -14.42 1.02 -58.38
CA THR A 110 -15.10 1.77 -59.49
C THR A 110 -16.65 2.02 -59.50
N PRO A 111 -17.15 3.19 -60.01
CA PRO A 111 -18.41 3.84 -59.58
C PRO A 111 -19.59 3.72 -60.58
N GLN A 112 -20.81 4.02 -60.12
CA GLN A 112 -22.02 4.24 -60.97
C GLN A 112 -22.99 5.30 -60.37
N PRO A 113 -23.82 5.98 -61.21
CA PRO A 113 -24.33 7.34 -60.97
C PRO A 113 -25.84 7.45 -60.64
N HIS A 114 -26.18 8.58 -59.99
CA HIS A 114 -27.43 9.38 -59.92
C HIS A 114 -28.84 8.74 -60.00
N SER A 115 -29.73 9.06 -59.04
CA SER A 115 -31.08 9.63 -59.31
C SER A 115 -31.82 9.97 -58.00
N ASN A 116 -32.58 11.08 -58.00
CA ASN A 116 -33.24 11.75 -56.88
C ASN A 116 -34.70 11.29 -56.62
N ALA A 117 -35.21 11.69 -55.43
CA ALA A 117 -36.61 12.08 -55.07
C ALA A 117 -37.39 11.13 -54.10
N PRO A 118 -38.51 11.58 -53.45
CA PRO A 118 -38.58 11.88 -52.01
C PRO A 118 -39.63 11.05 -51.21
N THR A 119 -39.67 11.26 -49.87
CA THR A 119 -40.63 10.77 -48.82
C THR A 119 -42.12 10.83 -49.24
N PRO A 120 -43.10 10.06 -48.65
CA PRO A 120 -43.53 10.26 -47.24
C PRO A 120 -44.30 9.08 -46.52
N GLN A 121 -44.67 9.31 -45.24
CA GLN A 121 -45.76 8.68 -44.45
C GLN A 121 -45.61 7.22 -43.95
N GLN A 122 -46.19 6.75 -42.84
CA GLN A 122 -46.82 7.27 -41.62
C GLN A 122 -46.86 6.09 -40.61
N ARG A 123 -46.97 6.42 -39.33
CA ARG A 123 -47.02 5.53 -38.15
C ARG A 123 -48.39 4.85 -38.00
N PRO A 124 -48.50 3.62 -37.47
CA PRO A 124 -49.69 3.16 -36.74
C PRO A 124 -49.64 3.57 -35.25
#